data_AF-A0A6I7YXP5-F1
#
_entry.id   AF-A0A6I7YXP5-F1
#
_cell.length_a   1.000
_cell.length_b   1.000
_cell.length_c   1.000
_cell.angle_alpha   90.00
_cell.angle_beta   90.00
_cell.angle_gamma   90.00
#
_symmetry.space_group_name_H-M   'P 1'
#
loop_
_entity.id
_entity.type
_entity.pdbx_description
1 polymer ?
#
loop_
_entity_poly.entity_id
_entity_poly.type
_entity_poly.pdbx_seq_one_letter_code
_entity_poly.pdbx_strand_id
1 'polypeptide(L)'
;MALSRSARLGALATAAASFLVIAASSAPKPGADGIGDTYFPQLGNGGFDARHYDLDVAYNPDTDRLDGRTTLTARATQNLSSFDLDLQKLEVTKVEVNGRRAGFTRTGDEIRVTPHGPLSKGRTFTVTVTYGGVPEALNGPIVFGSDYGWMKTADGVFVACEPNAASTWFPSSDHPSDKATYDIRIKAPKGLTGVSNGRLVSTYDKGGSTVTHWRESRPMATYLATATIGKFDVRSGRTPAGTPIYVAIDPVLANSNSVDVYAVTAAATDYWSQIFGPYPFEETGAIVDDMPEAGFSLEVQSKPAYSAVRSESTIVHELAHQWFGDSVSVERWKDIWLNEGFATYAQWLWSEHQGVRSAHDSFLAGYDSRPADSSFWQTVVADPQRDTMFASAVYQRGAMTLQMLRERIGDTAFFKLLPAWTKQHRYGNANTADFIRLAEKISGKQLDDLFQTWLFTPGKPSL
;
A
#
# COMPACT_ATOMS: atom_id res chain seq x y z
N MET A 1 -96.62 -23.76 -15.40
CA MET A 1 -97.10 -22.74 -14.44
C MET A 1 -95.89 -22.11 -13.78
N ALA A 2 -95.88 -20.78 -13.68
CA ALA A 2 -94.91 -19.90 -13.00
C ALA A 2 -93.50 -19.72 -13.62
N LEU A 3 -93.34 -18.53 -14.21
CA LEU A 3 -92.10 -17.82 -14.54
C LEU A 3 -91.67 -16.92 -13.35
N SER A 4 -90.37 -16.81 -13.07
CA SER A 4 -89.69 -15.55 -12.67
C SER A 4 -88.17 -15.76 -12.80
N ARG A 5 -87.41 -15.09 -13.70
CA ARG A 5 -86.88 -13.70 -13.59
C ARG A 5 -86.29 -13.44 -12.18
N SER A 6 -85.02 -13.11 -11.92
CA SER A 6 -83.94 -12.53 -12.72
C SER A 6 -82.60 -12.64 -11.95
N ALA A 7 -81.51 -12.20 -12.59
CA ALA A 7 -80.21 -11.78 -12.05
C ALA A 7 -79.06 -12.80 -12.10
N ARG A 8 -78.12 -12.60 -13.05
CA ARG A 8 -76.89 -11.82 -12.80
C ARG A 8 -76.14 -11.57 -14.12
N LEU A 9 -75.84 -10.30 -14.37
CA LEU A 9 -74.94 -9.80 -15.40
C LEU A 9 -73.48 -10.18 -15.10
N GLY A 10 -72.68 -10.30 -16.16
CA GLY A 10 -71.32 -9.78 -16.18
C GLY A 10 -70.19 -10.82 -16.08
N ALA A 11 -69.94 -11.58 -17.14
CA ALA A 11 -68.64 -12.22 -17.34
C ALA A 11 -67.67 -11.17 -17.90
N LEU A 12 -66.90 -10.53 -17.02
CA LEU A 12 -65.76 -9.69 -17.37
C LEU A 12 -64.58 -10.59 -17.72
N ALA A 13 -64.11 -10.50 -18.97
CA ALA A 13 -62.88 -11.10 -19.43
C ALA A 13 -61.68 -10.44 -18.71
N THR A 14 -61.03 -11.17 -17.80
CA THR A 14 -59.71 -10.80 -17.28
C THR A 14 -58.65 -11.21 -18.29
N ALA A 15 -58.25 -10.25 -19.13
CA ALA A 15 -56.97 -10.32 -19.84
C ALA A 15 -55.85 -10.17 -18.81
N ALA A 16 -55.11 -11.25 -18.56
CA ALA A 16 -53.89 -11.23 -17.77
C ALA A 16 -52.82 -10.44 -18.54
N ALA A 17 -52.66 -9.16 -18.22
CA ALA A 17 -51.51 -8.38 -18.64
C ALA A 17 -50.30 -8.84 -17.81
N SER A 18 -49.49 -9.72 -18.39
CA SER A 18 -48.16 -10.05 -17.87
C SER A 18 -47.29 -8.80 -17.94
N PHE A 19 -47.18 -8.06 -16.84
CA PHE A 19 -46.18 -7.00 -16.68
C PHE A 19 -44.80 -7.66 -16.54
N LEU A 20 -44.13 -7.88 -17.67
CA LEU A 20 -42.68 -7.96 -17.71
C LEU A 20 -42.13 -6.60 -17.32
N VAL A 21 -41.87 -6.41 -16.01
CA VAL A 21 -41.02 -5.34 -15.54
C VAL A 21 -39.61 -5.70 -15.99
N ILE A 22 -39.24 -5.29 -17.20
CA ILE A 22 -37.83 -5.19 -17.59
C ILE A 22 -37.26 -4.14 -16.65
N ALA A 23 -36.56 -4.58 -15.60
CA ALA A 23 -35.81 -3.67 -14.74
C ALA A 23 -34.84 -2.90 -15.64
N ALA A 24 -35.14 -1.64 -15.91
CA ALA A 24 -34.28 -0.79 -16.72
C ALA A 24 -32.91 -0.75 -16.05
N SER A 25 -31.88 -1.26 -16.75
CA SER A 25 -30.51 -1.19 -16.27
C SER A 25 -30.17 0.27 -16.00
N SER A 26 -29.69 0.59 -14.78
CA SER A 26 -29.31 1.95 -14.40
C SER A 26 -28.39 2.58 -15.46
N ALA A 27 -28.68 3.81 -15.88
CA ALA A 27 -27.88 4.52 -16.87
C ALA A 27 -26.39 4.55 -16.45
N PRO A 28 -25.44 4.39 -17.39
CA PRO A 28 -24.02 4.54 -17.10
C PRO A 28 -23.72 5.92 -16.53
N LYS A 29 -22.85 5.99 -15.53
CA LYS A 29 -22.42 7.24 -14.87
C LYS A 29 -20.90 7.29 -14.77
N PRO A 30 -20.30 8.48 -14.66
CA PRO A 30 -18.88 8.61 -14.32
C PRO A 30 -18.56 7.86 -13.02
N GLY A 31 -17.34 7.34 -12.93
CA GLY A 31 -16.70 7.04 -11.66
C GLY A 31 -16.57 8.30 -10.81
N ALA A 32 -16.27 8.13 -9.52
CA ALA A 32 -15.89 9.27 -8.69
C ALA A 32 -14.43 9.64 -8.98
N ASP A 33 -14.13 10.92 -8.96
CA ASP A 33 -12.79 11.49 -9.23
C ASP A 33 -11.75 11.08 -8.17
N GLY A 34 -12.20 10.62 -6.99
CA GLY A 34 -11.37 10.14 -5.89
C GLY A 34 -11.98 8.93 -5.19
N ILE A 35 -11.19 8.18 -4.40
CA ILE A 35 -11.68 7.03 -3.61
C ILE A 35 -12.36 7.43 -2.28
N GLY A 36 -12.37 8.72 -1.97
CA GLY A 36 -13.09 9.30 -0.83
C GLY A 36 -12.30 9.34 0.48
N ASP A 37 -10.97 9.30 0.43
CA ASP A 37 -10.13 9.58 1.59
C ASP A 37 -10.01 11.10 1.82
N THR A 38 -10.19 11.55 3.05
CA THR A 38 -10.21 12.99 3.37
C THR A 38 -8.83 13.65 3.33
N TYR A 39 -7.74 12.88 3.49
CA TYR A 39 -6.38 13.42 3.37
C TYR A 39 -5.99 13.62 1.92
N PHE A 40 -6.53 12.78 1.02
CA PHE A 40 -6.28 12.85 -0.41
C PHE A 40 -7.58 12.68 -1.20
N PRO A 41 -8.45 13.69 -1.23
CA PRO A 41 -9.81 13.57 -1.79
C PRO A 41 -9.86 13.31 -3.30
N GLN A 42 -8.74 13.57 -3.99
CA GLN A 42 -8.56 13.41 -5.44
C GLN A 42 -7.75 12.16 -5.82
N LEU A 43 -7.26 11.39 -4.85
CA LEU A 43 -6.45 10.20 -5.14
C LEU A 43 -7.23 8.91 -5.02
N GLY A 44 -6.77 7.91 -5.79
CA GLY A 44 -7.52 6.70 -6.01
C GLY A 44 -8.77 6.98 -6.82
N ASN A 45 -9.38 5.95 -7.40
CA ASN A 45 -10.44 6.18 -8.37
C ASN A 45 -11.72 5.44 -8.02
N GLY A 46 -12.86 6.10 -8.25
CA GLY A 46 -14.16 5.52 -8.00
C GLY A 46 -14.70 4.72 -9.18
N GLY A 47 -15.54 3.74 -8.87
CA GLY A 47 -16.36 3.06 -9.88
C GLY A 47 -15.72 1.84 -10.55
N PHE A 48 -14.45 1.57 -10.28
CA PHE A 48 -13.80 0.28 -10.57
C PHE A 48 -13.00 -0.23 -9.35
N ASP A 49 -12.46 -1.44 -9.50
CA ASP A 49 -11.61 -2.14 -8.54
C ASP A 49 -10.45 -2.74 -9.34
N ALA A 50 -9.21 -2.31 -9.04
CA ALA A 50 -8.01 -2.73 -9.74
C ALA A 50 -7.68 -4.19 -9.41
N ARG A 51 -7.34 -4.99 -10.42
CA ARG A 51 -7.03 -6.42 -10.25
C ARG A 51 -5.58 -6.75 -10.54
N HIS A 52 -5.05 -6.14 -11.60
CA HIS A 52 -3.70 -6.42 -12.05
C HIS A 52 -3.13 -5.24 -12.83
N TYR A 53 -1.88 -4.89 -12.56
CA TYR A 53 -1.10 -3.95 -13.35
C TYR A 53 0.01 -4.71 -14.08
N ASP A 54 0.03 -4.61 -15.41
CA ASP A 54 1.19 -4.97 -16.22
C ASP A 54 1.92 -3.66 -16.59
N LEU A 55 3.12 -3.46 -16.04
CA LEU A 55 3.92 -2.25 -16.16
C LEU A 55 5.16 -2.52 -17.01
N ASP A 56 5.17 -2.04 -18.25
CA ASP A 56 6.37 -2.01 -19.08
C ASP A 56 6.99 -0.60 -19.00
N VAL A 57 8.13 -0.48 -18.34
CA VAL A 57 8.84 0.80 -18.14
C VAL A 57 10.26 0.75 -18.72
N ALA A 58 10.66 1.82 -19.38
CA ALA A 58 12.02 2.02 -19.87
C ALA A 58 12.56 3.35 -19.35
N TYR A 59 13.67 3.31 -18.63
CA TYR A 59 14.30 4.51 -18.07
C TYR A 59 15.72 4.65 -18.59
N ASN A 60 16.10 5.89 -18.94
CA ASN A 60 17.46 6.24 -19.29
C ASN A 60 17.99 7.36 -18.37
N PRO A 61 18.93 7.06 -17.45
CA PRO A 61 19.48 8.05 -16.52
C PRO A 61 20.32 9.14 -17.20
N ASP A 62 20.79 8.95 -18.44
CA ASP A 62 21.51 9.99 -19.18
C ASP A 62 20.59 11.13 -19.63
N THR A 63 19.29 10.84 -19.80
CA THR A 63 18.29 11.79 -20.29
C THR A 63 17.15 12.02 -19.30
N ASP A 64 17.17 11.37 -18.14
CA ASP A 64 16.12 11.33 -17.12
C ASP A 64 14.74 10.94 -17.65
N ARG A 65 14.71 10.27 -18.80
CA ARG A 65 13.48 9.99 -19.52
C ARG A 65 12.94 8.62 -19.12
N LEU A 66 11.70 8.61 -18.68
CA LEU A 66 10.87 7.43 -18.52
C LEU A 66 9.88 7.31 -19.68
N ASP A 67 9.86 6.17 -20.35
CA ASP A 67 8.83 5.78 -21.29
C ASP A 67 8.07 4.57 -20.73
N GLY A 68 6.75 4.66 -20.65
CA GLY A 68 5.91 3.70 -19.96
C GLY A 68 4.72 3.23 -20.77
N ARG A 69 4.35 1.97 -20.55
CA ARG A 69 3.08 1.39 -20.95
C ARG A 69 2.51 0.61 -19.79
N THR A 70 1.40 1.10 -19.25
CA THR A 70 0.64 0.44 -18.19
C THR A 70 -0.59 -0.21 -18.77
N THR A 71 -0.79 -1.48 -18.49
CA THR A 71 -2.06 -2.18 -18.73
C THR A 71 -2.70 -2.56 -17.41
N LEU A 72 -3.76 -1.84 -17.04
CA LEU A 72 -4.60 -2.14 -15.88
C LEU A 72 -5.72 -3.09 -16.29
N THR A 73 -5.84 -4.22 -15.59
CA THR A 73 -7.06 -5.03 -15.57
C THR A 73 -7.89 -4.63 -14.36
N ALA A 74 -9.13 -4.22 -14.58
CA ALA A 74 -10.02 -3.74 -13.52
C ALA A 74 -11.42 -4.34 -13.65
N ARG A 75 -12.18 -4.34 -12.56
CA ARG A 75 -13.59 -4.75 -12.52
C ARG A 75 -14.47 -3.54 -12.23
N ALA A 76 -15.43 -3.23 -13.09
CA ALA A 76 -16.35 -2.12 -12.86
C ALA A 76 -17.25 -2.42 -11.65
N THR A 77 -17.38 -1.50 -10.71
CA THR A 77 -18.26 -1.62 -9.52
C THR A 77 -19.65 -1.01 -9.78
N GLN A 78 -19.79 -0.26 -10.88
CA GLN A 78 -21.03 0.31 -11.40
C GLN A 78 -21.06 0.27 -12.95
N ASN A 79 -22.17 0.69 -13.57
CA ASN A 79 -22.16 0.96 -15.01
C ASN A 79 -21.38 2.27 -15.24
N LEU A 80 -20.20 2.19 -15.86
CA LEU A 80 -19.30 3.33 -16.03
C LEU A 80 -19.43 3.97 -17.41
N SER A 81 -19.60 5.28 -17.46
CA SER A 81 -19.43 6.09 -18.68
C SER A 81 -18.02 6.66 -18.81
N SER A 82 -17.31 6.83 -17.70
CA SER A 82 -15.91 7.29 -17.61
C SER A 82 -15.34 6.87 -16.25
N PHE A 83 -14.02 6.90 -16.11
CA PHE A 83 -13.28 6.68 -14.87
C PHE A 83 -11.96 7.42 -14.94
N ASP A 84 -11.28 7.59 -13.81
CA ASP A 84 -10.09 8.42 -13.69
C ASP A 84 -8.87 7.53 -13.33
N LEU A 85 -7.66 8.05 -13.58
CA LEU A 85 -6.37 7.45 -13.21
C LEU A 85 -5.41 8.57 -12.78
N ASP A 86 -4.64 8.31 -11.73
CA ASP A 86 -3.64 9.24 -11.19
C ASP A 86 -2.31 9.10 -11.96
N LEU A 87 -1.81 10.17 -12.57
CA LEU A 87 -0.48 10.22 -13.20
C LEU A 87 0.07 11.64 -13.18
N GLN A 88 1.21 11.83 -12.56
CA GLN A 88 1.83 13.14 -12.38
C GLN A 88 2.88 13.40 -13.46
N LYS A 89 2.85 14.62 -14.02
CA LYS A 89 3.86 15.24 -14.92
C LYS A 89 4.18 14.54 -16.25
N LEU A 90 3.96 13.23 -16.35
CA LEU A 90 4.22 12.45 -17.56
C LEU A 90 3.12 12.67 -18.60
N GLU A 91 3.53 12.75 -19.86
CA GLU A 91 2.64 13.00 -20.99
C GLU A 91 1.95 11.71 -21.40
N VAL A 92 0.61 11.71 -21.45
CA VAL A 92 -0.19 10.61 -22.00
C VAL A 92 -0.34 10.80 -23.50
N THR A 93 0.15 9.83 -24.28
CA THR A 93 0.07 9.87 -25.75
C THR A 93 -1.06 9.00 -26.31
N LYS A 94 -1.46 7.95 -25.58
CA LYS A 94 -2.49 7.01 -26.02
C LYS A 94 -3.19 6.35 -24.83
N VAL A 95 -4.51 6.26 -24.92
CA VAL A 95 -5.34 5.43 -24.03
C VAL A 95 -6.21 4.49 -24.86
N GLU A 96 -6.24 3.22 -24.45
CA GLU A 96 -7.10 2.19 -25.03
C GLU A 96 -7.91 1.52 -23.92
N VAL A 97 -9.20 1.28 -24.16
CA VAL A 97 -10.06 0.48 -23.28
C VAL A 97 -10.54 -0.74 -24.06
N ASN A 98 -10.28 -1.93 -23.53
CA ASN A 98 -10.55 -3.21 -24.20
C ASN A 98 -9.96 -3.28 -25.63
N GLY A 99 -8.74 -2.75 -25.81
CA GLY A 99 -8.04 -2.72 -27.10
C GLY A 99 -8.60 -1.73 -28.13
N ARG A 100 -9.55 -0.88 -27.76
CA ARG A 100 -10.08 0.20 -28.62
C ARG A 100 -9.64 1.55 -28.09
N ARG A 101 -9.26 2.47 -28.98
CA ARG A 101 -8.91 3.85 -28.61
C ARG A 101 -10.05 4.48 -27.80
N ALA A 102 -9.69 5.07 -26.66
CA ALA A 102 -10.58 5.81 -25.78
C ALA A 102 -10.23 7.31 -25.83
N GLY A 103 -11.22 8.16 -25.53
CA GLY A 103 -10.96 9.57 -25.28
C GLY A 103 -10.36 9.75 -23.90
N PHE A 104 -9.54 10.78 -23.70
CA PHE A 104 -9.08 11.17 -22.38
C PHE A 104 -8.91 12.68 -22.27
N THR A 105 -9.04 13.20 -21.05
CA THR A 105 -8.75 14.59 -20.68
C THR A 105 -7.93 14.60 -19.40
N ARG A 106 -7.11 15.62 -19.19
CA ARG A 106 -6.30 15.77 -17.97
C ARG A 106 -6.69 17.02 -17.20
N THR A 107 -6.84 16.88 -15.88
CA THR A 107 -7.01 18.01 -14.95
C THR A 107 -6.03 17.81 -13.80
N GLY A 108 -5.02 18.68 -13.68
CA GLY A 108 -3.95 18.47 -12.71
C GLY A 108 -3.24 17.14 -12.95
N ASP A 109 -3.31 16.25 -11.97
CA ASP A 109 -2.71 14.90 -12.00
C ASP A 109 -3.72 13.78 -12.28
N GLU A 110 -5.00 14.12 -12.50
CA GLU A 110 -6.06 13.17 -12.85
C GLU A 110 -6.21 13.05 -14.38
N ILE A 111 -6.24 11.81 -14.87
CA ILE A 111 -6.57 11.47 -16.26
C ILE A 111 -7.96 10.86 -16.32
N ARG A 112 -8.93 11.62 -16.80
CA ARG A 112 -10.28 11.12 -17.06
C ARG A 112 -10.33 10.35 -18.37
N VAL A 113 -10.63 9.05 -18.31
CA VAL A 113 -10.77 8.16 -19.46
C VAL A 113 -12.25 7.96 -19.82
N THR A 114 -12.58 8.19 -21.08
CA THR A 114 -13.92 7.97 -21.65
C THR A 114 -13.87 6.83 -22.67
N PRO A 115 -14.33 5.61 -22.31
CA PRO A 115 -14.40 4.49 -23.25
C PRO A 115 -15.42 4.75 -24.38
N HIS A 116 -15.24 4.09 -25.53
CA HIS A 116 -16.16 4.22 -26.67
C HIS A 116 -17.59 3.75 -26.34
N GLY A 117 -17.73 2.80 -25.42
CA GLY A 117 -19.02 2.32 -24.93
C GLY A 117 -18.95 2.11 -23.42
N PRO A 118 -20.10 2.16 -22.72
CA PRO A 118 -20.12 2.05 -21.28
C PRO A 118 -19.60 0.68 -20.79
N LEU A 119 -18.91 0.68 -19.66
CA LEU A 119 -18.45 -0.55 -19.01
C LEU A 119 -19.53 -1.02 -18.04
N SER A 120 -19.99 -2.26 -18.20
CA SER A 120 -21.09 -2.78 -17.38
C SER A 120 -20.63 -3.18 -15.98
N LYS A 121 -21.46 -2.92 -14.98
CA LYS A 121 -21.23 -3.32 -13.59
C LYS A 121 -20.86 -4.79 -13.49
N GLY A 122 -19.81 -5.07 -12.73
CA GLY A 122 -19.31 -6.41 -12.44
C GLY A 122 -18.52 -7.06 -13.57
N ARG A 123 -18.37 -6.42 -14.73
CA ARG A 123 -17.54 -6.90 -15.83
C ARG A 123 -16.10 -6.43 -15.67
N THR A 124 -15.18 -7.32 -16.03
CA THR A 124 -13.76 -6.99 -16.18
C THR A 124 -13.54 -6.21 -17.48
N PHE A 125 -12.65 -5.24 -17.43
CA PHE A 125 -12.16 -4.49 -18.59
C PHE A 125 -10.66 -4.26 -18.46
N THR A 126 -10.01 -3.92 -19.57
CA THR A 126 -8.61 -3.51 -19.59
C THR A 126 -8.46 -2.07 -20.04
N VAL A 127 -7.48 -1.38 -19.45
CA VAL A 127 -7.06 -0.03 -19.83
C VAL A 127 -5.57 -0.09 -20.12
N THR A 128 -5.17 0.31 -21.32
CA THR A 128 -3.76 0.49 -21.66
C THR A 128 -3.48 1.95 -21.85
N VAL A 129 -2.51 2.48 -21.09
CA VAL A 129 -2.03 3.86 -21.18
C VAL A 129 -0.58 3.84 -21.66
N THR A 130 -0.28 4.59 -22.71
CA THR A 130 1.09 4.86 -23.18
C THR A 130 1.46 6.28 -22.81
N TYR A 131 2.59 6.43 -22.13
CA TYR A 131 3.00 7.70 -21.54
C TYR A 131 4.53 7.82 -21.51
N GLY A 132 5.04 9.02 -21.26
CA GLY A 132 6.45 9.22 -21.03
C GLY A 132 6.82 10.68 -20.78
N GLY A 133 8.08 10.92 -20.45
CA GLY A 133 8.58 12.24 -20.07
C GLY A 133 9.71 12.13 -19.05
N VAL A 134 9.97 13.23 -18.36
CA VAL A 134 10.87 13.27 -17.21
C VAL A 134 10.00 13.23 -15.95
N PRO A 135 10.01 12.15 -15.15
CA PRO A 135 9.30 12.11 -13.89
C PRO A 135 9.80 13.20 -12.93
N GLU A 136 8.91 13.72 -12.09
CA GLU A 136 9.28 14.62 -10.99
C GLU A 136 8.93 13.92 -9.67
N ALA A 137 9.86 13.95 -8.72
CA ALA A 137 9.56 13.57 -7.35
C ALA A 137 8.52 14.51 -6.75
N LEU A 138 7.70 13.99 -5.84
CA LEU A 138 6.88 14.81 -4.97
C LEU A 138 7.72 15.39 -3.84
N ASN A 139 7.26 16.52 -3.31
CA ASN A 139 7.85 17.17 -2.14
C ASN A 139 6.76 17.75 -1.23
N GLY A 140 7.17 18.21 -0.05
CA GLY A 140 6.29 18.90 0.90
C GLY A 140 6.47 18.41 2.33
N PRO A 141 5.65 18.92 3.28
CA PRO A 141 5.83 18.62 4.70
C PRO A 141 5.49 17.17 5.08
N ILE A 142 4.78 16.45 4.20
CA ILE A 142 4.23 15.11 4.49
C ILE A 142 5.33 14.11 4.84
N VAL A 143 6.33 13.94 3.97
CA VAL A 143 7.41 12.95 4.15
C VAL A 143 8.64 13.64 4.72
N PHE A 144 8.55 14.09 5.97
CA PHE A 144 9.67 14.72 6.71
C PHE A 144 10.29 15.97 6.04
N GLY A 145 9.62 16.58 5.06
CA GLY A 145 10.18 17.64 4.23
C GLY A 145 11.11 17.17 3.11
N SER A 146 11.24 15.86 2.89
CA SER A 146 12.05 15.24 1.84
C SER A 146 11.27 15.09 0.52
N ASP A 147 12.02 14.92 -0.57
CA ASP A 147 11.48 14.42 -1.83
C ASP A 147 11.13 12.93 -1.72
N TYR A 148 10.09 12.48 -2.44
CA TYR A 148 9.65 11.09 -2.50
C TYR A 148 8.99 10.76 -3.85
N GLY A 149 8.81 9.47 -4.16
CA GLY A 149 8.38 8.99 -5.46
C GLY A 149 9.55 8.56 -6.35
N TRP A 150 9.61 9.11 -7.57
CA TRP A 150 10.68 8.85 -8.53
C TRP A 150 11.89 9.76 -8.28
N MET A 151 12.87 9.27 -7.52
CA MET A 151 14.04 10.06 -7.12
C MET A 151 15.28 9.63 -7.88
N LYS A 152 15.85 10.52 -8.68
CA LYS A 152 17.05 10.25 -9.48
C LYS A 152 18.27 10.02 -8.57
N THR A 153 19.01 8.94 -8.82
CA THR A 153 20.33 8.66 -8.22
C THR A 153 21.44 9.01 -9.21
N ALA A 154 22.71 8.84 -8.80
CA ALA A 154 23.85 9.11 -9.67
C ALA A 154 23.91 8.21 -10.93
N ASP A 155 23.38 6.99 -10.86
CA ASP A 155 23.43 6.02 -11.95
C ASP A 155 22.06 5.46 -12.37
N GLY A 156 20.97 5.89 -11.74
CA GLY A 156 19.63 5.40 -12.01
C GLY A 156 18.53 6.15 -11.26
N VAL A 157 17.71 5.42 -10.50
CA VAL A 157 16.56 5.94 -9.76
C VAL A 157 16.27 5.08 -8.54
N PHE A 158 15.99 5.72 -7.41
CA PHE A 158 15.42 5.15 -6.20
C PHE A 158 13.92 5.47 -6.16
N VAL A 159 13.06 4.43 -6.11
CA VAL A 159 11.60 4.60 -6.19
C VAL A 159 10.94 4.18 -4.89
N ALA A 160 10.43 5.16 -4.13
CA ALA A 160 9.74 4.95 -2.86
C ALA A 160 8.55 5.90 -2.76
N CYS A 161 7.32 5.36 -2.74
CA CYS A 161 6.14 6.09 -3.18
C CYS A 161 5.09 6.42 -2.10
N GLU A 162 5.31 6.11 -0.82
CA GLU A 162 4.33 6.46 0.22
C GLU A 162 4.25 7.98 0.44
N PRO A 163 3.06 8.57 0.63
CA PRO A 163 1.73 7.94 0.61
C PRO A 163 1.07 7.89 -0.79
N ASN A 164 1.56 8.68 -1.75
CA ASN A 164 0.80 9.00 -2.96
C ASN A 164 1.64 9.28 -4.21
N ALA A 165 2.84 8.73 -4.28
CA ALA A 165 3.78 9.02 -5.35
C ALA A 165 3.94 7.88 -6.35
N ALA A 166 3.07 6.87 -6.35
CA ALA A 166 3.07 5.83 -7.39
C ALA A 166 2.74 6.44 -8.76
N SER A 167 1.83 7.42 -8.72
CA SER A 167 1.48 8.29 -9.85
C SER A 167 2.65 9.11 -10.42
N THR A 168 3.82 9.18 -9.77
CA THR A 168 5.02 9.80 -10.38
C THR A 168 5.61 8.99 -11.54
N TRP A 169 5.25 7.70 -11.66
CA TRP A 169 5.86 6.82 -12.66
C TRP A 169 4.93 5.86 -13.37
N PHE A 170 3.70 5.64 -12.88
CA PHE A 170 2.68 4.91 -13.64
C PHE A 170 1.25 5.37 -13.33
N PRO A 171 0.34 5.32 -14.32
CA PRO A 171 -1.05 5.66 -14.12
C PRO A 171 -1.74 4.61 -13.24
N SER A 172 -2.36 5.04 -12.15
CA SER A 172 -2.87 4.11 -11.14
C SER A 172 -4.13 4.62 -10.42
N SER A 173 -4.71 3.76 -9.58
CA SER A 173 -5.67 4.14 -8.54
C SER A 173 -4.88 4.30 -7.24
N ASP A 174 -4.31 5.50 -7.04
CA ASP A 174 -3.20 5.70 -6.10
C ASP A 174 -3.66 5.82 -4.64
N HIS A 175 -4.12 4.70 -4.08
CA HIS A 175 -4.60 4.62 -2.70
C HIS A 175 -4.42 3.20 -2.11
N PRO A 176 -4.07 3.07 -0.82
CA PRO A 176 -3.83 1.77 -0.17
C PRO A 176 -5.03 0.81 -0.17
N SER A 177 -6.24 1.33 -0.37
CA SER A 177 -7.47 0.53 -0.40
C SER A 177 -7.78 -0.15 -1.72
N ASP A 178 -7.08 0.14 -2.81
CA ASP A 178 -7.30 -0.47 -4.12
C ASP A 178 -6.09 -1.31 -4.55
N LYS A 179 -5.96 -2.48 -3.91
CA LYS A 179 -4.82 -3.39 -4.12
C LYS A 179 -4.97 -4.23 -5.39
N ALA A 180 -3.85 -4.46 -6.05
CA ALA A 180 -3.77 -5.30 -7.24
C ALA A 180 -2.54 -6.22 -7.23
N THR A 181 -2.48 -7.16 -8.18
CA THR A 181 -1.26 -7.92 -8.48
C THR A 181 -0.45 -7.21 -9.56
N TYR A 182 0.84 -7.54 -9.69
CA TYR A 182 1.74 -6.79 -10.58
C TYR A 182 2.66 -7.70 -11.40
N ASP A 183 2.80 -7.38 -12.67
CA ASP A 183 3.92 -7.78 -13.52
C ASP A 183 4.68 -6.50 -13.91
N ILE A 184 5.97 -6.40 -13.54
CA ILE A 184 6.77 -5.19 -13.72
C ILE A 184 7.99 -5.52 -14.57
N ARG A 185 8.05 -4.96 -15.78
CA ARG A 185 9.17 -5.12 -16.73
C ARG A 185 9.93 -3.82 -16.83
N ILE A 186 11.18 -3.86 -16.39
CA ILE A 186 12.06 -2.70 -16.31
C ILE A 186 13.14 -2.86 -17.36
N LYS A 187 13.21 -1.93 -18.31
CA LYS A 187 14.28 -1.82 -19.30
C LYS A 187 15.22 -0.68 -18.90
N ALA A 188 16.47 -1.02 -18.61
CA ALA A 188 17.52 -0.06 -18.27
C ALA A 188 18.74 -0.23 -19.22
N PRO A 189 19.62 0.78 -19.35
CA PRO A 189 20.91 0.62 -20.03
C PRO A 189 21.68 -0.61 -19.55
N LYS A 190 22.43 -1.24 -20.44
CA LYS A 190 23.24 -2.42 -20.12
C LYS A 190 24.24 -2.09 -19.00
N GLY A 191 24.31 -2.97 -18.00
CA GLY A 191 25.16 -2.78 -16.82
C GLY A 191 24.40 -2.21 -15.60
N LEU A 192 23.18 -1.73 -15.79
CA LEU A 192 22.26 -1.41 -14.69
C LEU A 192 21.26 -2.55 -14.48
N THR A 193 20.80 -2.70 -13.24
CA THR A 193 19.81 -3.70 -12.84
C THR A 193 18.56 -2.98 -12.34
N GLY A 194 17.40 -3.31 -12.93
CA GLY A 194 16.10 -2.91 -12.37
C GLY A 194 15.63 -3.93 -11.34
N VAL A 195 15.41 -3.51 -10.10
CA VAL A 195 14.90 -4.32 -8.99
C VAL A 195 13.48 -3.90 -8.65
N SER A 196 12.60 -4.87 -8.40
CA SER A 196 11.18 -4.63 -8.13
C SER A 196 10.57 -5.70 -7.22
N ASN A 197 9.27 -5.59 -6.96
CA ASN A 197 8.53 -6.40 -5.99
C ASN A 197 8.37 -7.86 -6.43
N GLY A 198 8.10 -8.73 -5.46
CA GLY A 198 7.83 -10.15 -5.69
C GLY A 198 9.05 -10.91 -6.21
N ARG A 199 8.84 -11.84 -7.14
CA ARG A 199 9.88 -12.76 -7.65
C ARG A 199 10.44 -12.30 -8.99
N LEU A 200 11.76 -12.37 -9.15
CA LEU A 200 12.40 -12.22 -10.47
C LEU A 200 12.01 -13.42 -11.35
N VAL A 201 11.27 -13.15 -12.42
CA VAL A 201 10.80 -14.15 -13.38
C VAL A 201 11.85 -14.38 -14.47
N SER A 202 12.40 -13.30 -15.03
CA SER A 202 13.44 -13.39 -16.06
C SER A 202 14.29 -12.14 -16.14
N THR A 203 15.51 -12.30 -16.64
CA THR A 203 16.42 -11.22 -17.04
C THR A 203 16.97 -11.55 -18.42
N TYR A 204 16.97 -10.57 -19.33
CA TYR A 204 17.54 -10.73 -20.66
C TYR A 204 18.04 -9.41 -21.24
N ASP A 205 19.06 -9.48 -22.09
CA ASP A 205 19.56 -8.32 -22.83
C ASP A 205 18.70 -8.09 -24.09
N LYS A 206 18.39 -6.82 -24.39
CA LYS A 206 17.68 -6.39 -25.60
C LYS A 206 18.24 -5.08 -26.11
N GLY A 207 19.25 -5.17 -26.99
CA GLY A 207 19.82 -4.04 -27.73
C GLY A 207 20.32 -2.91 -26.84
N GLY A 208 21.56 -3.00 -26.35
CA GLY A 208 22.17 -1.99 -25.48
C GLY A 208 21.51 -1.82 -24.10
N SER A 209 20.45 -2.58 -23.81
CA SER A 209 19.70 -2.55 -22.56
C SER A 209 19.60 -3.93 -21.93
N THR A 210 19.45 -3.95 -20.61
CA THR A 210 19.05 -5.13 -19.82
C THR A 210 17.60 -4.96 -19.41
N VAL A 211 16.81 -6.03 -19.53
CA VAL A 211 15.40 -6.07 -19.12
C VAL A 211 15.25 -7.05 -17.98
N THR A 212 14.67 -6.60 -16.87
CA THR A 212 14.25 -7.46 -15.76
C THR A 212 12.73 -7.54 -15.72
N HIS A 213 12.20 -8.73 -15.45
CA HIS A 213 10.77 -8.96 -15.29
C HIS A 213 10.49 -9.54 -13.91
N TRP A 214 9.75 -8.78 -13.12
CA TRP A 214 9.35 -9.08 -11.76
C TRP A 214 7.85 -9.37 -11.69
N ARG A 215 7.46 -10.23 -10.76
CA ARG A 215 6.05 -10.58 -10.53
C ARG A 215 5.71 -10.59 -9.05
N GLU A 216 4.74 -9.78 -8.68
CA GLU A 216 4.06 -9.81 -7.39
C GLU A 216 2.66 -10.43 -7.57
N SER A 217 2.52 -11.67 -7.09
CA SER A 217 1.30 -12.47 -7.23
C SER A 217 0.29 -12.24 -6.09
N ARG A 218 0.68 -11.48 -5.06
CA ARG A 218 -0.14 -11.11 -3.92
C ARG A 218 -0.64 -9.67 -4.07
N PRO A 219 -1.87 -9.35 -3.62
CA PRO A 219 -2.39 -7.99 -3.69
C PRO A 219 -1.46 -7.00 -2.96
N MET A 220 -1.08 -5.94 -3.66
CA MET A 220 -0.16 -4.89 -3.24
C MET A 220 -0.82 -3.52 -3.47
N ALA A 221 -0.61 -2.58 -2.53
CA ALA A 221 -1.00 -1.19 -2.71
C ALA A 221 -0.07 -0.47 -3.71
N THR A 222 -0.56 0.57 -4.39
CA THR A 222 0.22 1.29 -5.42
C THR A 222 1.51 1.89 -4.87
N TYR A 223 1.48 2.49 -3.68
CA TYR A 223 2.65 3.13 -3.07
C TYR A 223 3.79 2.15 -2.73
N LEU A 224 3.49 0.85 -2.62
CA LEU A 224 4.45 -0.21 -2.35
C LEU A 224 5.17 -0.70 -3.61
N ALA A 225 4.68 -0.33 -4.79
CA ALA A 225 5.32 -0.68 -6.05
C ALA A 225 6.62 0.10 -6.23
N THR A 226 7.70 -0.59 -6.58
CA THR A 226 9.00 0.03 -6.86
C THR A 226 9.53 -0.37 -8.24
N ALA A 227 10.35 0.48 -8.82
CA ALA A 227 11.14 0.22 -10.02
C ALA A 227 12.53 0.84 -9.88
N THR A 228 13.21 0.57 -8.75
CA THR A 228 14.56 1.06 -8.48
C THR A 228 15.56 0.50 -9.49
N ILE A 229 16.39 1.36 -10.06
CA ILE A 229 17.39 1.03 -11.09
C ILE A 229 18.72 1.60 -10.66
N GLY A 230 19.77 0.80 -10.75
CA GLY A 230 21.13 1.22 -10.43
C GLY A 230 22.12 0.07 -10.62
N LYS A 231 23.34 0.25 -10.13
CA LYS A 231 24.27 -0.87 -9.94
C LYS A 231 23.97 -1.55 -8.62
N PHE A 232 23.84 -2.88 -8.65
CA PHE A 232 23.57 -3.65 -7.45
C PHE A 232 24.42 -4.91 -7.39
N ASP A 233 25.04 -5.13 -6.24
CA ASP A 233 25.53 -6.44 -5.83
C ASP A 233 24.35 -7.22 -5.24
N VAL A 234 23.98 -8.31 -5.92
CA VAL A 234 22.80 -9.10 -5.57
C VAL A 234 23.21 -10.38 -4.84
N ARG A 235 22.63 -10.59 -3.65
CA ARG A 235 22.71 -11.84 -2.91
C ARG A 235 21.31 -12.46 -2.82
N SER A 236 21.17 -13.69 -3.32
CA SER A 236 19.92 -14.45 -3.25
C SER A 236 20.11 -15.80 -2.55
N GLY A 237 19.03 -16.32 -1.97
CA GLY A 237 19.07 -17.58 -1.23
C GLY A 237 17.75 -17.88 -0.52
N ARG A 238 17.86 -18.42 0.68
CA ARG A 238 16.74 -18.65 1.60
C ARG A 238 17.09 -18.17 3.00
N THR A 239 16.08 -17.75 3.75
CA THR A 239 16.17 -17.58 5.20
C THR A 239 16.35 -18.95 5.88
N PRO A 240 16.79 -19.01 7.15
CA PRO A 240 16.84 -20.25 7.91
C PRO A 240 15.52 -21.05 7.92
N ALA A 241 14.36 -20.38 7.99
CA ALA A 241 13.04 -21.03 7.92
C ALA A 241 12.59 -21.36 6.49
N GLY A 242 13.39 -21.03 5.48
CA GLY A 242 13.20 -21.47 4.10
C GLY A 242 12.50 -20.46 3.18
N THR A 243 12.17 -19.26 3.64
CA THR A 243 11.59 -18.19 2.81
C THR A 243 12.62 -17.74 1.77
N PRO A 244 12.30 -17.69 0.46
CA PRO A 244 13.21 -17.12 -0.53
C PRO A 244 13.60 -15.70 -0.15
N ILE A 245 14.87 -15.33 -0.36
CA ILE A 245 15.38 -13.98 -0.06
C ILE A 245 16.20 -13.46 -1.23
N TYR A 246 16.00 -12.17 -1.54
CA TYR A 246 16.75 -11.42 -2.56
C TYR A 246 17.14 -10.05 -1.99
N VAL A 247 18.44 -9.81 -1.86
CA VAL A 247 18.99 -8.54 -1.34
C VAL A 247 19.87 -7.92 -2.41
N ALA A 248 19.56 -6.68 -2.78
CA ALA A 248 20.33 -5.87 -3.71
C ALA A 248 20.91 -4.68 -2.94
N ILE A 249 22.23 -4.49 -3.01
CA ILE A 249 22.93 -3.39 -2.33
C ILE A 249 23.81 -2.68 -3.35
N ASP A 250 23.76 -1.36 -3.39
CA ASP A 250 24.68 -0.58 -4.21
C ASP A 250 26.13 -0.87 -3.76
N PRO A 251 27.02 -1.33 -4.66
CA PRO A 251 28.40 -1.65 -4.33
C PRO A 251 29.19 -0.48 -3.71
N VAL A 252 28.80 0.78 -3.93
CA VAL A 252 29.47 1.93 -3.28
C VAL A 252 29.28 1.92 -1.76
N LEU A 253 28.20 1.27 -1.29
CA LEU A 253 27.86 1.13 0.13
C LEU A 253 28.47 -0.12 0.78
N ALA A 254 29.10 -1.02 0.01
CA ALA A 254 29.62 -2.29 0.51
C ALA A 254 30.62 -2.12 1.68
N ASN A 255 31.39 -1.03 1.68
CA ASN A 255 32.40 -0.74 2.71
C ASN A 255 31.90 0.16 3.86
N SER A 256 30.67 0.68 3.80
CA SER A 256 30.06 1.47 4.88
C SER A 256 29.20 0.61 5.83
N ASN A 257 29.03 -0.67 5.50
CA ASN A 257 28.16 -1.60 6.21
C ASN A 257 28.64 -1.93 7.63
N SER A 258 28.08 -1.25 8.62
CA SER A 258 28.12 -1.67 10.04
C SER A 258 27.14 -2.81 10.35
N VAL A 259 26.26 -3.15 9.40
CA VAL A 259 25.19 -4.14 9.54
C VAL A 259 25.21 -5.11 8.35
N ASP A 260 25.11 -6.42 8.61
CA ASP A 260 24.85 -7.41 7.57
C ASP A 260 23.35 -7.40 7.21
N VAL A 261 23.00 -6.58 6.23
CA VAL A 261 21.61 -6.39 5.79
C VAL A 261 20.94 -7.73 5.43
N TYR A 262 21.66 -8.66 4.78
CA TYR A 262 21.10 -9.95 4.41
C TYR A 262 20.79 -10.80 5.66
N ALA A 263 21.72 -10.87 6.60
CA ALA A 263 21.54 -11.68 7.82
C ALA A 263 20.40 -11.12 8.69
N VAL A 264 20.34 -9.80 8.89
CA VAL A 264 19.26 -9.16 9.65
C VAL A 264 17.92 -9.36 8.95
N THR A 265 17.85 -9.15 7.63
CA THR A 265 16.62 -9.35 6.85
C THR A 265 16.08 -10.77 7.01
N ALA A 266 16.96 -11.76 6.91
CA ALA A 266 16.58 -13.16 7.06
C ALA A 266 16.09 -13.48 8.49
N ALA A 267 16.83 -13.04 9.51
CA ALA A 267 16.49 -13.30 10.91
C ALA A 267 15.17 -12.63 11.32
N ALA A 268 14.98 -11.37 10.95
CA ALA A 268 13.77 -10.62 11.23
C ALA A 268 12.55 -11.22 10.53
N THR A 269 12.67 -11.62 9.25
CA THR A 269 11.59 -12.30 8.51
C THR A 269 11.11 -13.55 9.23
N ASP A 270 12.05 -14.39 9.69
CA ASP A 270 11.74 -15.65 10.35
C ASP A 270 11.15 -15.43 11.75
N TYR A 271 11.63 -14.43 12.48
CA TYR A 271 11.08 -14.08 13.79
C TYR A 271 9.68 -13.47 13.68
N TRP A 272 9.46 -12.52 12.78
CA TRP A 272 8.14 -11.95 12.50
C TRP A 272 7.14 -12.99 12.03
N SER A 273 7.58 -14.01 11.30
CA SER A 273 6.72 -15.14 10.94
C SER A 273 6.21 -15.94 12.15
N GLN A 274 6.95 -15.97 13.26
CA GLN A 274 6.56 -16.63 14.50
C GLN A 274 5.59 -15.76 15.32
N ILE A 275 5.81 -14.44 15.34
CA ILE A 275 5.05 -13.51 16.17
C ILE A 275 3.76 -13.05 15.47
N PHE A 276 3.83 -12.71 14.18
CA PHE A 276 2.74 -12.11 13.41
C PHE A 276 2.03 -13.13 12.51
N GLY A 277 2.48 -14.38 12.48
CA GLY A 277 1.96 -15.44 11.62
C GLY A 277 2.69 -15.54 10.27
N PRO A 278 2.33 -16.50 9.40
CA PRO A 278 3.13 -16.85 8.22
C PRO A 278 3.43 -15.67 7.31
N TYR A 279 4.68 -15.57 6.84
CA TYR A 279 5.13 -14.53 5.90
C TYR A 279 4.11 -14.33 4.75
N PRO A 280 3.72 -13.07 4.46
CA PRO A 280 2.62 -12.81 3.54
C PRO A 280 2.97 -13.00 2.05
N PHE A 281 4.25 -12.95 1.67
CA PHE A 281 4.65 -12.89 0.26
C PHE A 281 5.49 -14.10 -0.17
N GLU A 282 5.85 -14.18 -1.45
CA GLU A 282 6.61 -15.32 -2.01
C GLU A 282 8.12 -15.22 -1.78
N GLU A 283 8.62 -14.02 -1.47
CA GLU A 283 10.04 -13.73 -1.23
C GLU A 283 10.16 -12.54 -0.26
N THR A 284 11.20 -12.54 0.57
CA THR A 284 11.64 -11.40 1.39
C THR A 284 12.90 -10.77 0.78
N GLY A 285 13.35 -9.63 1.31
CA GLY A 285 14.54 -9.01 0.76
C GLY A 285 14.77 -7.58 1.22
N ALA A 286 15.67 -6.92 0.49
CA ALA A 286 16.02 -5.53 0.70
C ALA A 286 16.59 -4.94 -0.59
N ILE A 287 16.36 -3.64 -0.79
CA ILE A 287 17.01 -2.82 -1.81
C ILE A 287 17.73 -1.70 -1.06
N VAL A 288 19.06 -1.64 -1.10
CA VAL A 288 19.84 -0.57 -0.48
C VAL A 288 20.54 0.20 -1.59
N ASP A 289 20.19 1.47 -1.73
CA ASP A 289 20.67 2.33 -2.82
C ASP A 289 21.40 3.56 -2.24
N ASP A 290 22.30 4.17 -3.00
CA ASP A 290 23.02 5.39 -2.61
C ASP A 290 22.17 6.64 -2.92
N MET A 291 21.18 6.90 -2.06
CA MET A 291 20.28 8.05 -2.14
C MET A 291 20.14 8.75 -0.78
N PRO A 292 21.24 9.23 -0.17
CA PRO A 292 21.20 9.84 1.16
C PRO A 292 20.25 11.05 1.25
N GLU A 293 19.99 11.74 0.14
CA GLU A 293 19.08 12.89 0.04
C GLU A 293 17.63 12.53 0.32
N ALA A 294 17.18 11.31 0.03
CA ALA A 294 15.83 10.87 0.41
C ALA A 294 15.70 10.86 1.94
N GLY A 295 16.73 10.37 2.64
CA GLY A 295 16.80 10.44 4.10
C GLY A 295 15.94 9.41 4.84
N PHE A 296 15.05 8.68 4.17
CA PHE A 296 14.16 7.67 4.77
C PHE A 296 14.37 6.25 4.22
N SER A 297 13.57 5.31 4.73
CA SER A 297 13.39 3.95 4.19
C SER A 297 11.91 3.73 3.98
N LEU A 298 11.54 2.81 3.09
CA LEU A 298 10.15 2.50 2.82
C LEU A 298 9.95 0.99 2.76
N GLU A 299 8.83 0.53 3.30
CA GLU A 299 8.45 -0.87 3.44
C GLU A 299 8.09 -1.60 2.14
N VAL A 300 8.44 -1.05 0.98
CA VAL A 300 8.21 -1.61 -0.37
C VAL A 300 7.99 -3.12 -0.35
N GLN A 301 6.78 -3.54 -0.75
CA GLN A 301 6.30 -4.90 -0.50
C GLN A 301 7.30 -5.94 -0.99
N SER A 302 7.56 -6.94 -0.16
CA SER A 302 8.54 -8.03 -0.30
C SER A 302 10.01 -7.64 -0.14
N LYS A 303 10.38 -6.37 -0.37
CA LYS A 303 11.76 -5.90 -0.40
C LYS A 303 11.82 -4.43 0.03
N PRO A 304 11.82 -4.14 1.33
CA PRO A 304 12.02 -2.78 1.81
C PRO A 304 13.19 -2.07 1.13
N ALA A 305 12.95 -0.81 0.79
CA ALA A 305 13.89 0.05 0.09
C ALA A 305 14.53 1.03 1.09
N TYR A 306 15.86 1.05 1.12
CA TYR A 306 16.66 1.84 2.04
C TYR A 306 17.53 2.80 1.22
N SER A 307 17.40 4.09 1.49
CA SER A 307 18.16 5.13 0.77
C SER A 307 19.64 5.23 1.17
N ALA A 308 20.05 4.42 2.15
CA ALA A 308 21.41 4.22 2.63
C ALA A 308 21.41 2.97 3.51
N VAL A 309 22.58 2.49 3.92
CA VAL A 309 22.69 1.42 4.92
C VAL A 309 22.07 1.89 6.23
N ARG A 310 21.07 1.15 6.73
CA ARG A 310 20.35 1.48 7.97
C ARG A 310 20.73 0.59 9.14
N SER A 311 20.34 1.05 10.32
CA SER A 311 20.48 0.28 11.55
C SER A 311 19.66 -1.00 11.50
N GLU A 312 20.06 -2.01 12.28
CA GLU A 312 19.27 -3.23 12.49
C GLU A 312 17.84 -2.90 12.95
N SER A 313 17.67 -1.92 13.84
CA SER A 313 16.35 -1.46 14.32
C SER A 313 15.46 -0.94 13.18
N THR A 314 16.04 -0.27 12.18
CA THR A 314 15.29 0.19 11.00
C THR A 314 14.91 -0.99 10.12
N ILE A 315 15.84 -1.91 9.86
CA ILE A 315 15.55 -3.09 9.01
C ILE A 315 14.43 -3.94 9.61
N VAL A 316 14.41 -4.14 10.93
CA VAL A 316 13.35 -4.91 11.59
C VAL A 316 11.99 -4.19 11.58
N HIS A 317 11.98 -2.85 11.58
CA HIS A 317 10.78 -2.01 11.40
C HIS A 317 10.20 -2.22 10.01
N GLU A 318 11.02 -2.03 8.96
CA GLU A 318 10.54 -2.18 7.58
C GLU A 318 10.07 -3.60 7.26
N LEU A 319 10.66 -4.62 7.89
CA LEU A 319 10.19 -5.99 7.73
C LEU A 319 8.91 -6.31 8.52
N ALA A 320 8.59 -5.58 9.58
CA ALA A 320 7.31 -5.74 10.26
C ALA A 320 6.15 -5.24 9.39
N HIS A 321 6.38 -4.19 8.60
CA HIS A 321 5.40 -3.63 7.68
C HIS A 321 4.88 -4.62 6.62
N GLN A 322 5.66 -5.68 6.31
CA GLN A 322 5.22 -6.75 5.44
C GLN A 322 3.88 -7.36 5.91
N TRP A 323 3.62 -7.36 7.22
CA TRP A 323 2.32 -7.70 7.80
C TRP A 323 1.42 -6.46 8.01
N PHE A 324 1.98 -5.37 8.55
CA PHE A 324 1.27 -4.16 8.99
C PHE A 324 1.54 -2.97 8.06
N GLY A 325 0.71 -2.79 7.04
CA GLY A 325 0.93 -1.84 5.96
C GLY A 325 0.80 -2.54 4.62
N ASP A 326 1.54 -3.63 4.40
CA ASP A 326 1.57 -4.28 3.09
C ASP A 326 0.47 -5.33 2.95
N SER A 327 0.50 -6.37 3.79
CA SER A 327 -0.53 -7.40 3.75
C SER A 327 -1.86 -6.86 4.27
N VAL A 328 -1.84 -6.17 5.41
CA VAL A 328 -3.00 -5.47 5.97
C VAL A 328 -2.75 -3.97 5.83
N SER A 329 -3.35 -3.34 4.82
CA SER A 329 -3.20 -1.88 4.65
C SER A 329 -4.31 -1.15 5.37
N VAL A 330 -4.10 0.13 5.64
CA VAL A 330 -5.17 1.00 6.13
C VAL A 330 -6.29 1.14 5.11
N GLU A 331 -7.53 1.23 5.58
CA GLU A 331 -8.68 1.62 4.75
C GLU A 331 -8.62 3.11 4.39
N ARG A 332 -8.11 3.93 5.33
CA ARG A 332 -7.95 5.37 5.19
C ARG A 332 -6.64 5.83 5.84
N TRP A 333 -6.00 6.84 5.29
CA TRP A 333 -4.69 7.31 5.76
C TRP A 333 -4.70 7.83 7.20
N LYS A 334 -5.85 8.27 7.72
CA LYS A 334 -5.97 8.66 9.14
C LYS A 334 -5.62 7.52 10.11
N ASP A 335 -5.77 6.26 9.69
CA ASP A 335 -5.50 5.08 10.49
C ASP A 335 -4.03 4.61 10.41
N ILE A 336 -3.12 5.43 9.85
CA ILE A 336 -1.70 5.08 9.57
C ILE A 336 -0.90 4.58 10.79
N TRP A 337 -1.35 4.88 12.01
CA TRP A 337 -0.76 4.31 13.23
C TRP A 337 -0.83 2.77 13.25
N LEU A 338 -1.78 2.15 12.54
CA LEU A 338 -1.87 0.69 12.38
C LEU A 338 -0.70 0.12 11.58
N ASN A 339 -0.04 0.92 10.74
CA ASN A 339 1.21 0.55 10.09
C ASN A 339 2.36 0.91 11.03
N GLU A 340 2.50 2.20 11.32
CA GLU A 340 3.72 2.78 11.91
C GLU A 340 3.88 2.48 13.40
N GLY A 341 2.78 2.42 14.14
CA GLY A 341 2.78 2.03 15.54
C GLY A 341 3.16 0.56 15.71
N PHE A 342 2.69 -0.32 14.82
CA PHE A 342 3.03 -1.74 14.84
C PHE A 342 4.48 -2.00 14.46
N ALA A 343 4.97 -1.36 13.40
CA ALA A 343 6.36 -1.49 12.98
C ALA A 343 7.33 -0.93 14.04
N THR A 344 6.98 0.21 14.67
CA THR A 344 7.74 0.76 15.81
C THR A 344 7.72 -0.19 17.01
N TYR A 345 6.56 -0.78 17.32
CA TYR A 345 6.45 -1.75 18.42
C TYR A 345 7.24 -3.04 18.12
N ALA A 346 7.36 -3.44 16.86
CA ALA A 346 8.20 -4.55 16.46
C ALA A 346 9.67 -4.30 16.82
N GLN A 347 10.18 -3.06 16.73
CA GLN A 347 11.53 -2.73 17.21
C GLN A 347 11.69 -3.07 18.71
N TRP A 348 10.67 -2.80 19.52
CA TRP A 348 10.69 -3.11 20.96
C TRP A 348 10.63 -4.61 21.22
N LEU A 349 9.79 -5.35 20.48
CA LEU A 349 9.74 -6.81 20.54
C LEU A 349 11.05 -7.45 20.08
N TRP A 350 11.74 -6.85 19.11
CA TRP A 350 13.05 -7.31 18.66
C TRP A 350 14.11 -7.09 19.74
N SER A 351 14.14 -5.90 20.35
CA SER A 351 15.05 -5.60 21.46
C SER A 351 14.82 -6.55 22.65
N GLU A 352 13.56 -6.88 22.95
CA GLU A 352 13.17 -7.83 23.98
C GLU A 352 13.63 -9.26 23.62
N HIS A 353 13.46 -9.67 22.36
CA HIS A 353 13.94 -10.96 21.84
C HIS A 353 15.45 -11.13 21.97
N GLN A 354 16.21 -10.07 21.69
CA GLN A 354 17.67 -10.04 21.80
C GLN A 354 18.14 -9.89 23.27
N GLY A 355 17.23 -9.74 24.23
CA GLY A 355 17.57 -9.55 25.64
C GLY A 355 18.24 -8.20 25.94
N VAL A 356 18.09 -7.21 25.06
CA VAL A 356 18.72 -5.89 25.18
C VAL A 356 17.89 -4.97 26.07
N ARG A 357 16.58 -4.90 25.83
CA ARG A 357 15.63 -4.09 26.60
C ARG A 357 14.23 -4.68 26.45
N SER A 358 13.46 -4.75 27.53
CA SER A 358 12.06 -5.19 27.44
C SER A 358 11.19 -4.19 26.66
N ALA A 359 10.05 -4.64 26.14
CA ALA A 359 9.11 -3.74 25.48
C ALA A 359 8.53 -2.72 26.48
N HIS A 360 8.36 -3.10 27.74
CA HIS A 360 7.93 -2.21 28.82
C HIS A 360 8.96 -1.11 29.13
N ASP A 361 10.24 -1.47 29.23
CA ASP A 361 11.30 -0.47 29.50
C ASP A 361 11.49 0.47 28.30
N SER A 362 11.27 -0.02 27.08
CA SER A 362 11.28 0.81 25.87
C SER A 362 10.13 1.82 25.88
N PHE A 363 8.95 1.37 26.31
CA PHE A 363 7.78 2.23 26.56
C PHE A 363 8.07 3.31 27.61
N LEU A 364 8.58 2.94 28.79
CA LEU A 364 8.89 3.90 29.86
C LEU A 364 9.92 4.93 29.39
N ALA A 365 10.99 4.50 28.72
CA ALA A 365 12.00 5.41 28.18
C ALA A 365 11.39 6.41 27.17
N GLY A 366 10.51 5.96 26.28
CA GLY A 366 9.83 6.82 25.31
C GLY A 366 8.82 7.78 25.95
N TYR A 367 8.16 7.34 27.03
CA TYR A 367 7.16 8.11 27.76
C TYR A 367 7.81 9.18 28.67
N ASP A 368 8.87 8.82 29.40
CA ASP A 368 9.56 9.71 30.35
C ASP A 368 10.47 10.73 29.69
N SER A 369 10.99 10.44 28.48
CA SER A 369 11.87 11.36 27.74
C SER A 369 11.17 12.62 27.22
N ARG A 370 9.84 12.74 27.38
CA ARG A 370 9.06 13.86 26.85
C ARG A 370 8.25 14.57 27.94
N PRO A 371 8.37 15.90 28.10
CA PRO A 371 7.56 16.66 29.04
C PRO A 371 6.09 16.68 28.59
N ALA A 372 5.17 16.89 29.52
CA ALA A 372 3.72 16.78 29.27
C ALA A 372 3.17 17.85 28.30
N ASP A 373 3.84 18.99 28.19
CA ASP A 373 3.50 20.11 27.30
C ASP A 373 4.12 19.99 25.89
N SER A 374 4.88 18.91 25.61
CA SER A 374 5.42 18.66 24.28
C SER A 374 4.33 18.53 23.21
N SER A 375 4.58 19.10 22.02
CA SER A 375 3.70 18.96 20.85
C SER A 375 3.47 17.50 20.44
N PHE A 376 4.40 16.60 20.78
CA PHE A 376 4.27 15.16 20.63
C PHE A 376 2.96 14.61 21.24
N TRP A 377 2.55 15.15 22.39
CA TRP A 377 1.33 14.72 23.07
C TRP A 377 0.07 15.34 22.48
N GLN A 378 0.17 16.35 21.62
CA GLN A 378 -1.00 17.06 21.07
C GLN A 378 -1.56 16.42 19.80
N THR A 379 -0.80 15.55 19.12
CA THR A 379 -1.29 14.80 17.97
C THR A 379 -2.35 13.78 18.39
N VAL A 380 -3.52 13.84 17.76
CA VAL A 380 -4.54 12.77 17.84
C VAL A 380 -4.08 11.65 16.91
N VAL A 381 -3.66 10.53 17.47
CA VAL A 381 -3.00 9.44 16.71
C VAL A 381 -3.96 8.74 15.74
N ALA A 382 -5.26 8.65 16.07
CA ALA A 382 -6.28 8.09 15.19
C ALA A 382 -6.78 9.06 14.10
N ASP A 383 -6.33 10.31 14.12
CA ASP A 383 -6.60 11.32 13.09
C ASP A 383 -5.48 12.38 13.08
N PRO A 384 -4.26 11.99 12.67
CA PRO A 384 -3.09 12.83 12.82
C PRO A 384 -3.06 14.01 11.86
N GLN A 385 -4.06 14.20 11.00
CA GLN A 385 -4.07 15.10 9.83
C GLN A 385 -3.06 14.70 8.74
N ARG A 386 -3.34 15.10 7.49
CA ARG A 386 -2.55 14.75 6.30
C ARG A 386 -1.05 15.06 6.46
N ASP A 387 -0.71 16.31 6.74
CA ASP A 387 0.68 16.77 6.74
C ASP A 387 1.46 16.35 8.00
N THR A 388 0.78 15.71 8.95
CA THR A 388 1.34 15.21 10.21
C THR A 388 1.11 13.71 10.41
N MET A 389 0.68 13.00 9.37
CA MET A 389 0.41 11.55 9.44
C MET A 389 1.70 10.73 9.69
N PHE A 390 2.87 11.27 9.35
CA PHE A 390 4.18 10.70 9.67
C PHE A 390 4.89 11.45 10.81
N ALA A 391 4.17 12.21 11.64
CA ALA A 391 4.77 12.82 12.82
C ALA A 391 5.21 11.73 13.82
N SER A 392 6.32 11.94 14.52
CA SER A 392 6.88 10.98 15.50
C SER A 392 5.87 10.47 16.55
N ALA A 393 4.83 11.24 16.84
CA ALA A 393 3.72 10.85 17.71
C ALA A 393 2.96 9.62 17.18
N VAL A 394 2.73 9.50 15.88
CA VAL A 394 2.02 8.38 15.26
C VAL A 394 2.76 7.07 15.50
N TYR A 395 4.07 7.06 15.24
CA TYR A 395 4.98 5.94 15.49
C TYR A 395 5.02 5.56 16.98
N GLN A 396 5.47 6.49 17.82
CA GLN A 396 5.83 6.19 19.19
C GLN A 396 4.59 6.04 20.08
N ARG A 397 3.55 6.87 19.93
CA ARG A 397 2.30 6.67 20.68
C ARG A 397 1.50 5.49 20.15
N GLY A 398 1.59 5.17 18.86
CA GLY A 398 1.06 3.92 18.31
C GLY A 398 1.69 2.70 19.00
N ALA A 399 3.02 2.66 19.10
CA ALA A 399 3.72 1.60 19.83
C ALA A 399 3.40 1.58 21.33
N MET A 400 3.29 2.75 21.98
CA MET A 400 2.85 2.85 23.38
C MET A 400 1.44 2.28 23.57
N THR A 401 0.52 2.55 22.64
CA THR A 401 -0.83 1.99 22.66
C THR A 401 -0.79 0.46 22.64
N LEU A 402 0.06 -0.13 21.81
CA LEU A 402 0.22 -1.59 21.72
C LEU A 402 0.84 -2.17 22.99
N GLN A 403 1.82 -1.50 23.60
CA GLN A 403 2.38 -1.93 24.88
C GLN A 403 1.34 -1.90 26.00
N MET A 404 0.58 -0.80 26.11
CA MET A 404 -0.49 -0.69 27.10
C MET A 404 -1.62 -1.68 26.85
N LEU A 405 -1.92 -1.99 25.59
CA LEU A 405 -2.84 -3.04 25.24
C LEU A 405 -2.32 -4.39 25.73
N ARG A 406 -1.05 -4.73 25.46
CA ARG A 406 -0.40 -5.97 25.94
C ARG A 406 -0.50 -6.10 27.44
N GLU A 407 -0.22 -5.03 28.19
CA GLU A 407 -0.34 -5.02 29.66
C GLU A 407 -1.80 -5.19 30.13
N ARG A 408 -2.75 -4.57 29.43
CA ARG A 408 -4.17 -4.64 29.77
C ARG A 408 -4.77 -6.03 29.53
N ILE A 409 -4.42 -6.69 28.43
CA ILE A 409 -5.03 -7.98 28.04
C ILE A 409 -4.15 -9.20 28.39
N GLY A 410 -2.89 -8.97 28.74
CA GLY A 410 -1.90 -9.99 29.05
C GLY A 410 -1.27 -10.62 27.80
N ASP A 411 -0.04 -11.11 27.94
CA ASP A 411 0.78 -11.67 26.86
C ASP A 411 0.06 -12.75 26.05
N THR A 412 -0.64 -13.68 26.72
CA THR A 412 -1.33 -14.77 26.02
C THR A 412 -2.41 -14.26 25.05
N ALA A 413 -3.19 -13.26 25.46
CA ALA A 413 -4.21 -12.68 24.58
C ALA A 413 -3.56 -11.79 23.50
N PHE A 414 -2.52 -11.04 23.84
CA PHE A 414 -1.83 -10.15 22.93
C PHE A 414 -1.10 -10.90 21.81
N PHE A 415 -0.29 -11.91 22.13
CA PHE A 415 0.38 -12.72 21.10
C PHE A 415 -0.55 -13.67 20.36
N LYS A 416 -1.80 -13.84 20.82
CA LYS A 416 -2.88 -14.45 20.03
C LYS A 416 -3.55 -13.44 19.09
N LEU A 417 -3.64 -12.17 19.49
CA LEU A 417 -4.25 -11.08 18.73
C LEU A 417 -3.44 -10.77 17.46
N LEU A 418 -2.12 -10.65 17.55
CA LEU A 418 -1.27 -10.28 16.40
C LEU A 418 -1.46 -11.20 15.17
N PRO A 419 -1.28 -12.53 15.25
CA PRO A 419 -1.50 -13.41 14.11
C PRO A 419 -2.98 -13.56 13.74
N ALA A 420 -3.92 -13.30 14.66
CA ALA A 420 -5.34 -13.28 14.33
C ALA A 420 -5.70 -12.08 13.46
N TRP A 421 -5.14 -10.90 13.77
CA TRP A 421 -5.31 -9.66 13.00
C TRP A 421 -4.80 -9.83 11.57
N THR A 422 -3.53 -10.23 11.43
CA THR A 422 -2.88 -10.39 10.12
C THR A 422 -3.55 -11.46 9.28
N LYS A 423 -4.08 -12.53 9.90
CA LYS A 423 -4.85 -13.56 9.20
C LYS A 423 -6.23 -13.07 8.77
N GLN A 424 -6.95 -12.35 9.61
CA GLN A 424 -8.31 -11.91 9.34
C GLN A 424 -8.37 -10.90 8.20
N HIS A 425 -7.38 -10.02 8.10
CA HIS A 425 -7.34 -8.94 7.12
C HIS A 425 -6.28 -9.14 6.01
N ARG A 426 -5.74 -10.36 5.87
CA ARG A 426 -4.66 -10.68 4.91
C ARG A 426 -5.03 -10.25 3.50
N TYR A 427 -4.16 -9.47 2.87
CA TYR A 427 -4.31 -8.87 1.53
C TYR A 427 -5.50 -7.90 1.37
N GLY A 428 -6.08 -7.45 2.48
CA GLY A 428 -7.19 -6.50 2.49
C GLY A 428 -6.82 -5.20 3.17
N ASN A 429 -7.87 -4.53 3.62
CA ASN A 429 -7.79 -3.27 4.34
C ASN A 429 -8.52 -3.39 5.68
N ALA A 430 -8.11 -2.56 6.63
CA ALA A 430 -8.74 -2.47 7.93
C ALA A 430 -8.60 -1.06 8.52
N ASN A 431 -9.41 -0.75 9.54
CA ASN A 431 -9.37 0.51 10.26
C ASN A 431 -9.20 0.29 11.78
N THR A 432 -9.02 1.39 12.53
CA THR A 432 -8.83 1.33 13.99
C THR A 432 -9.96 0.57 14.69
N ALA A 433 -11.21 0.72 14.25
CA ALA A 433 -12.35 0.09 14.89
C ALA A 433 -12.36 -1.44 14.67
N ASP A 434 -11.88 -1.94 13.53
CA ASP A 434 -11.67 -3.38 13.33
C ASP A 434 -10.68 -3.97 14.34
N PHE A 435 -9.57 -3.27 14.57
CA PHE A 435 -8.54 -3.73 15.50
C PHE A 435 -9.05 -3.79 16.94
N ILE A 436 -9.73 -2.72 17.39
CA ILE A 436 -10.34 -2.65 18.72
C ILE A 436 -11.33 -3.81 18.91
N ARG A 437 -12.27 -4.01 17.96
CA ARG A 437 -13.24 -5.11 18.03
C ARG A 437 -12.58 -6.48 18.14
N LEU A 438 -11.48 -6.72 17.41
CA LEU A 438 -10.76 -7.99 17.48
C LEU A 438 -10.06 -8.17 18.82
N ALA A 439 -9.43 -7.10 19.35
CA ALA A 439 -8.78 -7.11 20.65
C ALA A 439 -9.78 -7.40 21.79
N GLU A 440 -10.95 -6.77 21.78
CA GLU A 440 -12.02 -7.01 22.75
C GLU A 440 -12.55 -8.45 22.64
N LYS A 441 -12.80 -8.93 21.41
CA LYS A 441 -13.26 -10.31 21.17
C LYS A 441 -12.27 -11.36 21.70
N ILE A 442 -10.97 -11.15 21.52
CA ILE A 442 -9.94 -12.12 21.96
C ILE A 442 -9.70 -12.04 23.46
N SER A 443 -9.72 -10.84 24.04
CA SER A 443 -9.42 -10.63 25.46
C SER A 443 -10.62 -10.80 26.38
N GLY A 444 -11.85 -10.63 25.86
CA GLY A 444 -13.08 -10.58 26.65
C GLY A 444 -13.19 -9.32 27.53
N LYS A 445 -12.41 -8.27 27.25
CA LYS A 445 -12.39 -7.01 28.02
C LYS A 445 -12.97 -5.87 27.19
N GLN A 446 -13.61 -4.90 27.85
CA GLN A 446 -13.89 -3.59 27.26
C GLN A 446 -12.60 -2.78 27.19
N LEU A 447 -12.30 -2.23 26.02
CA LEU A 447 -11.03 -1.52 25.75
C LEU A 447 -11.23 -0.06 25.34
N ASP A 448 -12.48 0.42 25.28
CA ASP A 448 -12.83 1.79 24.89
C ASP A 448 -11.97 2.85 25.59
N ASP A 449 -11.88 2.82 26.92
CA ASP A 449 -11.12 3.80 27.69
C ASP A 449 -9.62 3.81 27.33
N LEU A 450 -9.04 2.63 27.08
CA LEU A 450 -7.63 2.51 26.71
C LEU A 450 -7.37 3.19 25.37
N PHE A 451 -8.15 2.83 24.35
CA PHE A 451 -7.95 3.40 23.02
C PHE A 451 -8.35 4.89 22.99
N GLN A 452 -9.39 5.29 23.72
CA GLN A 452 -9.76 6.69 23.87
C GLN A 452 -8.61 7.53 24.42
N THR A 453 -7.96 7.07 25.50
CA THR A 453 -6.82 7.75 26.11
C THR A 453 -5.63 7.84 25.16
N TRP A 454 -5.24 6.72 24.54
CA TRP A 454 -3.97 6.66 23.83
C TRP A 454 -4.03 7.17 22.39
N LEU A 455 -5.16 6.94 21.69
CA LEU A 455 -5.30 7.26 20.27
C LEU A 455 -6.14 8.50 19.97
N PHE A 456 -7.23 8.70 20.71
CA PHE A 456 -8.24 9.71 20.37
C PHE A 456 -8.13 11.01 21.19
N THR A 457 -7.32 11.02 22.24
CA THR A 457 -7.22 12.16 23.17
C THR A 457 -5.83 12.81 23.10
N PRO A 458 -5.76 14.15 22.90
CA PRO A 458 -4.51 14.89 23.06
C PRO A 458 -4.14 15.03 24.54
N GLY A 459 -2.85 15.16 24.82
CA GLY A 459 -2.28 15.22 26.16
C GLY A 459 -1.49 13.96 26.51
N LYS A 460 -0.55 14.10 27.45
CA LYS A 460 0.23 12.98 28.00
C LYS A 460 -0.68 12.14 28.91
N PRO A 461 -0.93 10.85 28.62
CA PRO A 461 -1.73 9.99 29.48
C PRO A 461 -1.13 9.87 30.88
N SER A 462 -1.93 9.73 31.93
CA SER A 462 -1.43 9.30 33.25
C SER A 462 -1.20 7.79 33.25
N LEU A 463 -0.07 7.33 33.81
CA LEU A 463 0.24 5.90 33.99
C LEU A 463 -0.36 5.33 35.28
#